data_AF-A0A1E7ETY0-F1
#
_entry.id   AF-A0A1E7ETY0-F1
#
_cell.length_a   1.000
_cell.length_b   1.000
_cell.length_c   1.000
_cell.angle_alpha   90.00
_cell.angle_beta   90.00
_cell.angle_gamma   90.00
#
_symmetry.space_group_name_H-M   'P 1'
#
loop_
_entity.id
_entity.type
_entity.pdbx_description
1 polymer ?
#
loop_
_entity_poly.entity_id
_entity_poly.type
_entity_poly.pdbx_seq_one_letter_code
_entity_poly.pdbx_strand_id
1 'polypeptide(L)'
;MFLNQVPHNRYVRRYFYDMAATATLNAVELCSKGKISNRMKITSMFPEMNPSMDSYRIGTILEMIRAITIKLVEQNLRVRISVQQSMGVGIFTGVPKQLNGVPKLLQLMDWQSEEGEENEGMVGNYLNFGAIGADHVINERIREDGTKVEQDDVFILIAPQSMIGVDSSIIGPLSEMADAVGDRPIILIN
;
A
#
# COMPACT_ATOMS: atom_id res chain seq x y z
N MET A 1 20.14 -23.71 20.52
CA MET A 1 19.46 -23.29 19.28
C MET A 1 18.27 -22.44 19.72
N PHE A 2 18.39 -21.11 19.66
CA PHE A 2 17.29 -20.24 20.08
C PHE A 2 16.18 -20.37 19.03
N LEU A 3 15.02 -20.88 19.44
CA LEU A 3 13.82 -20.91 18.62
C LEU A 3 13.44 -19.46 18.30
N ASN A 4 13.21 -19.14 17.03
CA ASN A 4 12.79 -17.82 16.59
C ASN A 4 11.47 -17.44 17.31
N GLN A 5 11.48 -16.43 18.19
CA GLN A 5 10.27 -15.98 18.91
C GLN A 5 9.40 -15.09 18.02
N VAL A 6 9.06 -15.58 16.84
CA VAL A 6 8.18 -14.90 15.88
C VAL A 6 6.73 -15.31 16.16
N PRO A 7 5.82 -14.35 16.44
CA PRO A 7 5.98 -12.91 16.32
C PRO A 7 6.53 -12.25 17.58
N HIS A 8 7.20 -11.11 17.39
CA HIS A 8 7.49 -10.20 18.48
C HIS A 8 6.19 -9.69 19.13
N ASN A 9 6.31 -9.26 20.38
CA ASN A 9 5.19 -8.70 21.11
C ASN A 9 4.59 -7.47 20.38
N ARG A 10 3.34 -7.13 20.72
CA ARG A 10 2.60 -6.04 20.08
C ARG A 10 3.32 -4.69 20.17
N TYR A 11 4.00 -4.43 21.28
CA TYR A 11 4.72 -3.17 21.52
C TYR A 11 5.88 -2.99 20.54
N VAL A 12 6.71 -4.02 20.35
CA VAL A 12 7.83 -3.99 19.41
C VAL A 12 7.34 -3.81 17.97
N ARG A 13 6.29 -4.53 17.57
CA ARG A 13 5.68 -4.36 16.24
C ARG A 13 5.14 -2.94 16.03
N ARG A 14 4.44 -2.39 17.04
CA ARG A 14 3.90 -1.03 16.98
C ARG A 14 4.99 0.01 16.80
N TYR A 15 6.11 -0.13 17.50
CA TYR A 15 7.27 0.76 17.34
C TYR A 15 7.76 0.82 15.88
N PHE A 16 7.91 -0.33 15.21
CA PHE A 16 8.31 -0.35 13.80
C PHE A 16 7.25 0.26 12.87
N TYR A 17 5.97 0.02 13.13
CA TYR A 17 4.89 0.60 12.33
C TYR A 17 4.84 2.13 12.47
N ASP A 18 4.95 2.65 13.69
CA ASP A 18 4.95 4.09 13.95
C ASP A 18 6.18 4.78 13.36
N MET A 19 7.35 4.10 13.39
CA MET A 19 8.55 4.59 12.70
C MET A 19 8.35 4.67 11.19
N ALA A 20 7.81 3.61 10.56
CA ALA A 20 7.56 3.59 9.13
C ALA A 20 6.53 4.66 8.73
N ALA A 21 5.44 4.80 9.50
CA ALA A 21 4.41 5.82 9.30
C ALA A 21 4.98 7.24 9.38
N THR A 22 5.76 7.53 10.43
CA THR A 22 6.37 8.85 10.64
C THR A 22 7.38 9.18 9.54
N ALA A 23 8.24 8.22 9.18
CA ALA A 23 9.21 8.40 8.09
C ALA A 23 8.52 8.64 6.75
N THR A 24 7.41 7.93 6.48
CA THR A 24 6.64 8.07 5.25
C THR A 24 5.98 9.45 5.16
N LEU A 25 5.33 9.90 6.24
CA LEU A 25 4.72 11.23 6.30
C LEU A 25 5.78 12.33 6.05
N ASN A 26 6.92 12.25 6.73
CA ASN A 26 8.01 13.21 6.54
C ASN A 26 8.50 13.22 5.07
N ALA A 27 8.61 12.05 4.44
CA ALA A 27 9.01 11.96 3.04
C ALA A 27 7.96 12.59 2.10
N VAL A 28 6.67 12.35 2.34
CA VAL A 28 5.57 12.97 1.60
C VAL A 28 5.60 14.50 1.74
N GLU A 29 5.83 15.02 2.94
CA GLU A 29 5.97 16.47 3.16
C GLU A 29 7.22 17.08 2.50
N LEU A 30 8.33 16.36 2.46
CA LEU A 30 9.54 16.82 1.77
C LEU A 30 9.33 16.81 0.25
N CYS A 31 8.59 15.82 -0.25
CA CYS A 31 8.21 15.73 -1.66
C CYS A 31 7.31 16.90 -2.06
N SER A 32 6.29 17.25 -1.26
CA SER A 32 5.41 18.38 -1.57
C SER A 32 6.15 19.73 -1.58
N LYS A 33 7.28 19.82 -0.86
CA LYS A 33 8.20 20.97 -0.86
C LYS A 33 9.24 20.92 -2.00
N GLY A 34 9.17 19.92 -2.89
CA GLY A 34 10.13 19.73 -3.99
C GLY A 34 11.55 19.36 -3.55
N LYS A 35 11.72 18.87 -2.32
CA LYS A 35 13.06 18.58 -1.76
C LYS A 35 13.56 17.18 -2.07
N ILE A 36 12.66 16.24 -2.31
CA ILE A 36 12.97 14.86 -2.67
C ILE A 36 12.08 14.38 -3.81
N SER A 37 12.47 13.26 -4.42
CA SER A 37 11.68 12.59 -5.46
C SER A 37 10.33 12.13 -4.93
N ASN A 38 9.31 12.19 -5.78
CA ASN A 38 7.99 11.62 -5.51
C ASN A 38 7.97 10.09 -5.58
N ARG A 39 8.99 9.47 -6.17
CA ARG A 39 9.16 8.01 -6.23
C ARG A 39 9.97 7.52 -5.04
N MET A 40 9.30 6.81 -4.13
CA MET A 40 9.86 6.37 -2.85
C MET A 40 9.79 4.85 -2.72
N LYS A 41 10.71 4.29 -1.92
CA LYS A 41 10.72 2.87 -1.57
C LYS A 41 10.91 2.72 -0.08
N ILE A 42 10.03 1.97 0.56
CA ILE A 42 10.20 1.50 1.93
C ILE A 42 10.79 0.11 1.86
N THR A 43 11.93 -0.09 2.49
CA THR A 43 12.54 -1.40 2.69
C THR A 43 12.46 -1.73 4.16
N SER A 44 11.70 -2.77 4.49
CA SER A 44 11.55 -3.25 5.87
C SER A 44 12.24 -4.59 6.05
N MET A 45 13.14 -4.66 7.02
CA MET A 45 13.88 -5.87 7.37
C MET A 45 13.45 -6.39 8.75
N PHE A 46 12.16 -6.35 9.02
CA PHE A 46 11.65 -6.89 10.27
C PHE A 46 11.83 -8.41 10.29
N PRO A 47 12.25 -9.05 11.42
CA PRO A 47 12.52 -10.48 11.43
C PRO A 47 11.33 -11.36 10.98
N GLU A 48 10.09 -10.89 11.21
CA GLU A 48 8.86 -11.56 10.75
C GLU A 48 8.58 -11.44 9.25
N MET A 49 9.39 -10.66 8.54
CA MET A 49 9.34 -10.47 7.10
C MET A 49 10.52 -11.15 6.39
N ASN A 50 11.41 -11.81 7.12
CA ASN A 50 12.58 -12.46 6.54
C ASN A 50 12.20 -13.83 5.94
N PRO A 51 12.16 -13.98 4.60
CA PRO A 51 11.81 -15.25 3.96
C PRO A 51 12.87 -16.35 4.22
N SER A 52 14.11 -15.96 4.55
CA SER A 52 15.19 -16.90 4.89
C SER A 52 15.08 -17.50 6.29
N MET A 53 14.27 -16.91 7.18
CA MET A 53 14.06 -17.39 8.56
C MET A 53 12.68 -18.03 8.79
N ASP A 54 12.13 -18.67 7.75
CA ASP A 54 11.01 -19.63 7.81
C ASP A 54 9.61 -19.06 8.14
N SER A 55 9.41 -17.73 8.13
CA SER A 55 8.07 -17.15 8.30
C SER A 55 7.97 -15.77 7.66
N TYR A 56 7.44 -15.69 6.43
CA TYR A 56 6.98 -14.42 5.85
C TYR A 56 5.55 -14.14 6.33
N ARG A 57 5.40 -13.20 7.27
CA ARG A 57 4.09 -12.80 7.80
C ARG A 57 3.53 -11.61 7.06
N ILE A 58 2.71 -11.87 6.04
CA ILE A 58 2.03 -10.81 5.27
C ILE A 58 1.23 -9.86 6.16
N GLY A 59 0.58 -10.36 7.23
CA GLY A 59 -0.18 -9.53 8.17
C GLY A 59 0.65 -8.43 8.84
N THR A 60 1.96 -8.64 9.03
CA THR A 60 2.85 -7.63 9.60
C THR A 60 3.10 -6.47 8.63
N ILE A 61 3.18 -6.74 7.32
CA ILE A 61 3.22 -5.70 6.29
C ILE A 61 1.88 -4.98 6.21
N LEU A 62 0.76 -5.72 6.24
CA LEU A 62 -0.57 -5.13 6.15
C LEU A 62 -0.86 -4.19 7.32
N GLU A 63 -0.48 -4.56 8.55
CA GLU A 63 -0.59 -3.66 9.71
C GLU A 63 0.33 -2.44 9.62
N MET A 64 1.55 -2.60 9.10
CA MET A 64 2.43 -1.45 8.85
C MET A 64 1.82 -0.49 7.83
N ILE A 65 1.22 -1.02 6.77
CA ILE A 65 0.52 -0.23 5.75
C ILE A 65 -0.68 0.47 6.36
N ARG A 66 -1.46 -0.22 7.20
CA ARG A 66 -2.57 0.38 7.93
C ARG A 66 -2.10 1.59 8.75
N ALA A 67 -1.02 1.45 9.50
CA ALA A 67 -0.44 2.53 10.29
C ALA A 67 0.05 3.71 9.43
N ILE A 68 0.74 3.44 8.31
CA ILE A 68 1.17 4.48 7.36
C ILE A 68 -0.05 5.22 6.79
N THR A 69 -1.05 4.49 6.33
CA THR A 69 -2.24 5.06 5.70
C THR A 69 -3.03 5.92 6.68
N ILE A 70 -3.32 5.44 7.88
CA ILE A 70 -4.02 6.23 8.92
C ILE A 70 -3.25 7.53 9.17
N LYS A 71 -1.92 7.47 9.32
CA LYS A 71 -1.08 8.65 9.55
C LYS A 71 -1.16 9.70 8.43
N LEU A 72 -1.26 9.25 7.18
CA LEU A 72 -1.42 10.14 6.02
C LEU A 72 -2.84 10.72 5.96
N VAL A 73 -3.86 9.89 6.21
CA VAL A 73 -5.27 10.32 6.24
C VAL A 73 -5.52 11.34 7.35
N GLU A 74 -4.88 11.20 8.52
CA GLU A 74 -4.91 12.19 9.61
C GLU A 74 -4.44 13.59 9.15
N GLN A 75 -3.65 13.67 8.07
CA GLN A 75 -3.22 14.93 7.45
C GLN A 75 -4.15 15.38 6.30
N ASN A 76 -5.35 14.80 6.21
CA ASN A 76 -6.33 14.99 5.12
C ASN A 76 -5.81 14.61 3.74
N LEU A 77 -4.80 13.74 3.65
CA LEU A 77 -4.31 13.22 2.37
C LEU A 77 -5.19 12.05 1.92
N ARG A 78 -5.61 12.08 0.65
CA ARG A 78 -6.29 10.95 0.02
C ARG A 78 -5.25 9.92 -0.41
N VAL A 79 -5.33 8.73 0.17
CA VAL A 79 -4.38 7.64 -0.05
C VAL A 79 -5.02 6.55 -0.88
N ARG A 80 -4.35 6.15 -1.96
CA ARG A 80 -4.68 4.94 -2.72
C ARG A 80 -3.72 3.81 -2.38
N ILE A 81 -4.24 2.71 -1.86
CA ILE A 81 -3.48 1.47 -1.73
C ILE A 81 -3.73 0.61 -2.97
N SER A 82 -2.68 0.41 -3.75
CA SER A 82 -2.69 -0.40 -4.96
C SER A 82 -1.93 -1.70 -4.78
N VAL A 83 -2.58 -2.81 -5.08
CA VAL A 83 -2.00 -4.15 -4.99
C VAL A 83 -1.81 -4.71 -6.40
N GLN A 84 -0.72 -5.45 -6.62
CA GLN A 84 -0.55 -6.21 -7.85
C GLN A 84 -1.74 -7.19 -8.03
N GLN A 85 -2.45 -7.05 -9.15
CA GLN A 85 -3.45 -8.03 -9.55
C GLN A 85 -2.83 -9.27 -10.19
N SER A 86 -3.64 -10.33 -10.25
CA SER A 86 -3.41 -11.50 -11.10
C SER A 86 -2.99 -11.11 -12.52
N MET A 87 -1.73 -11.31 -12.88
CA MET A 87 -1.31 -11.29 -14.30
C MET A 87 -1.69 -12.63 -14.95
N GLY A 88 -2.98 -12.82 -15.23
CA GLY A 88 -3.51 -14.06 -15.81
C GLY A 88 -4.28 -13.80 -17.09
N VAL A 89 -3.59 -13.79 -18.22
CA VAL A 89 -4.19 -14.02 -19.53
C VAL A 89 -3.62 -15.35 -20.06
N GLY A 90 -4.48 -16.35 -20.29
CA GLY A 90 -4.10 -17.65 -20.84
C GLY A 90 -3.87 -18.80 -19.83
N ILE A 91 -3.07 -19.80 -20.24
CA ILE A 91 -2.86 -21.13 -19.61
C ILE A 91 -2.40 -21.16 -18.13
N PHE A 92 -2.13 -20.00 -17.51
CA PHE A 92 -1.70 -19.87 -16.12
C PHE A 92 -2.85 -19.54 -15.13
N THR A 93 -4.10 -19.86 -15.48
CA THR A 93 -5.27 -19.74 -14.59
C THR A 93 -5.24 -20.67 -13.36
N GLY A 94 -4.31 -21.63 -13.32
CA GLY A 94 -4.27 -22.69 -12.29
C GLY A 94 -3.14 -22.62 -11.26
N VAL A 95 -2.22 -21.66 -11.32
CA VAL A 95 -1.18 -21.53 -10.28
C VAL A 95 -1.82 -20.91 -9.04
N PRO A 96 -1.67 -21.49 -7.83
CA PRO A 96 -2.23 -20.93 -6.60
C PRO A 96 -1.65 -19.53 -6.37
N LYS A 97 -2.42 -18.50 -6.72
CA LYS A 97 -2.01 -17.12 -6.56
C LYS A 97 -2.19 -16.77 -5.09
N GLN A 98 -1.13 -16.92 -4.31
CA GLN A 98 -1.04 -16.50 -2.90
C GLN A 98 -1.49 -15.04 -2.68
N LEU A 99 -1.64 -14.26 -3.76
CA LEU A 99 -1.87 -12.83 -3.79
C LEU A 99 -3.29 -12.41 -4.10
N ASN A 100 -4.15 -13.32 -4.59
CA ASN A 100 -5.58 -13.02 -4.77
C ASN A 100 -6.26 -12.67 -3.42
N GLY A 101 -5.66 -13.08 -2.30
CA GLY A 101 -6.13 -12.75 -0.97
C GLY A 101 -5.75 -11.36 -0.47
N VAL A 102 -4.63 -10.75 -0.93
CA VAL A 102 -4.12 -9.50 -0.33
C VAL A 102 -5.08 -8.32 -0.49
N PRO A 103 -5.67 -8.06 -1.68
CA PRO A 103 -6.68 -7.01 -1.83
C PRO A 103 -7.89 -7.23 -0.93
N LYS A 104 -8.35 -8.49 -0.84
CA LYS A 104 -9.49 -8.86 0.00
C LYS A 104 -9.17 -8.71 1.49
N LEU A 105 -7.97 -9.09 1.92
CA LEU A 105 -7.52 -8.93 3.30
C LEU A 105 -7.50 -7.45 3.67
N LEU A 106 -6.92 -6.58 2.83
CA LEU A 106 -6.93 -5.13 3.06
C LEU A 106 -8.33 -4.53 3.18
N GLN A 107 -9.27 -4.97 2.35
CA GLN A 107 -10.66 -4.51 2.42
C GLN A 107 -11.38 -5.02 3.68
N LEU A 108 -11.00 -6.18 4.19
CA LEU A 108 -11.55 -6.78 5.41
C LEU A 108 -10.80 -6.37 6.69
N MET A 109 -9.71 -5.63 6.57
CA MET A 109 -8.99 -5.12 7.74
C MET A 109 -9.87 -4.15 8.51
N ASP A 110 -9.70 -4.16 9.83
CA ASP A 110 -10.34 -3.18 10.70
C ASP A 110 -9.64 -1.83 10.57
N TRP A 111 -10.29 -0.94 9.83
CA TRP A 111 -9.87 0.44 9.61
C TRP A 111 -10.47 1.40 10.65
N GLN A 112 -11.34 0.90 11.55
CA GLN A 112 -12.09 1.70 12.51
C GLN A 112 -12.84 2.86 11.82
N SER A 113 -13.51 2.58 10.69
CA SER A 113 -14.08 3.57 9.78
C SER A 113 -15.62 3.60 9.77
N GLU A 114 -16.27 2.78 10.58
CA GLU A 114 -17.73 2.76 10.73
C GLU A 114 -18.23 3.95 11.56
N GLU A 115 -19.55 4.17 11.56
CA GLU A 115 -20.18 5.26 12.32
C GLU A 115 -19.89 5.12 13.82
N GLY A 116 -19.33 6.18 14.43
CA GLY A 116 -18.95 6.18 15.85
C GLY A 116 -17.57 5.59 16.16
N GLU A 117 -16.77 5.21 15.15
CA GLU A 117 -15.40 4.74 15.31
C GLU A 117 -14.36 5.86 15.17
N GLU A 118 -13.11 5.56 15.53
CA GLU A 118 -12.00 6.54 15.60
C GLU A 118 -11.69 7.22 14.25
N ASN A 119 -11.80 6.48 13.14
CA ASN A 119 -11.54 6.95 11.78
C ASN A 119 -12.83 6.97 10.93
N GLU A 120 -13.97 7.29 11.54
CA GLU A 120 -15.28 7.31 10.88
C GLU A 120 -15.22 7.96 9.48
N GLY A 121 -15.72 7.25 8.47
CA GLY A 121 -15.77 7.73 7.10
C GLY A 121 -14.41 7.81 6.38
N MET A 122 -13.32 7.28 6.94
CA MET A 122 -12.02 7.22 6.25
C MET A 122 -12.08 6.42 4.95
N VAL A 123 -12.61 5.20 4.99
CA VAL A 123 -12.71 4.31 3.82
C VAL A 123 -13.70 4.89 2.81
N GLY A 124 -13.27 5.07 1.57
CA GLY A 124 -14.08 5.62 0.48
C GLY A 124 -13.97 7.13 0.28
N ASN A 125 -13.66 7.91 1.34
CA ASN A 125 -13.45 9.36 1.25
C ASN A 125 -11.97 9.74 1.18
N TYR A 126 -11.15 9.14 2.05
CA TYR A 126 -9.70 9.40 2.13
C TYR A 126 -8.87 8.17 1.79
N LEU A 127 -9.36 6.97 2.12
CA LEU A 127 -8.70 5.71 1.78
C LEU A 127 -9.41 5.02 0.63
N ASN A 128 -8.71 4.86 -0.49
CA ASN A 128 -9.17 4.14 -1.67
C ASN A 128 -8.31 2.89 -1.94
N PHE A 129 -8.94 1.83 -2.43
CA PHE A 129 -8.24 0.62 -2.87
C PHE A 129 -8.21 0.55 -4.41
N GLY A 130 -7.14 -0.01 -4.96
CA GLY A 130 -6.98 -0.19 -6.41
C GLY A 130 -6.01 -1.31 -6.77
N ALA A 131 -5.79 -1.47 -8.07
CA ALA A 131 -4.70 -2.28 -8.58
C ALA A 131 -3.52 -1.39 -9.02
N ILE A 132 -2.39 -2.04 -9.28
CA ILE A 132 -1.26 -1.40 -9.98
C ILE A 132 -1.62 -1.30 -11.47
N GLY A 133 -1.71 -0.08 -11.99
CA GLY A 133 -2.07 0.23 -13.38
C GLY A 133 -2.54 1.67 -13.54
N ALA A 134 -2.35 2.26 -14.72
CA ALA A 134 -2.75 3.65 -15.00
C ALA A 134 -4.26 3.87 -14.94
N ASP A 135 -5.04 2.84 -15.27
CA ASP A 135 -6.50 2.81 -15.22
C ASP A 135 -7.07 3.00 -13.80
N HIS A 136 -6.27 2.70 -12.78
CA HIS A 136 -6.63 2.89 -11.38
C HIS A 136 -6.19 4.24 -10.80
N VAL A 137 -5.55 5.10 -11.60
CA VAL A 137 -5.18 6.45 -11.21
C VAL A 137 -6.33 7.41 -11.51
N ILE A 138 -6.99 7.87 -10.46
CA ILE A 138 -8.08 8.84 -10.57
C ILE A 138 -7.50 10.25 -10.46
N ASN A 139 -7.47 10.96 -11.59
CA ASN A 139 -6.97 12.33 -11.67
C ASN A 139 -8.06 13.37 -11.41
N GLU A 140 -9.33 13.03 -11.71
CA GLU A 140 -10.47 13.91 -11.46
C GLU A 140 -11.71 13.07 -11.16
N ARG A 141 -12.32 13.27 -9.97
CA ARG A 141 -13.71 12.92 -9.70
C ARG A 141 -14.58 14.16 -9.81
N ILE A 142 -15.63 14.04 -10.60
CA ILE A 142 -16.71 15.02 -10.70
C ILE A 142 -17.83 14.56 -9.77
N ARG A 143 -18.21 15.38 -8.79
CA ARG A 143 -19.39 15.12 -7.95
C ARG A 143 -20.67 15.27 -8.76
N GLU A 144 -21.79 14.77 -8.24
CA GLU A 144 -23.10 14.88 -8.90
C GLU A 144 -23.53 16.33 -9.19
N ASP A 145 -22.99 17.28 -8.42
CA ASP A 145 -23.19 18.73 -8.61
C ASP A 145 -22.29 19.37 -9.68
N GLY A 146 -21.47 18.57 -10.39
CA GLY A 146 -20.57 19.04 -11.44
C GLY A 146 -19.23 19.61 -10.94
N THR A 147 -18.97 19.62 -9.63
CA THR A 147 -17.70 20.09 -9.09
C THR A 147 -16.59 19.04 -9.28
N LYS A 148 -15.42 19.46 -9.77
CA LYS A 148 -14.19 18.63 -9.80
C LYS A 148 -13.59 18.66 -8.40
N VAL A 149 -13.68 17.56 -7.64
CA VAL A 149 -13.36 17.62 -6.21
C VAL A 149 -12.27 16.65 -5.77
N GLU A 150 -12.06 15.51 -6.46
CA GLU A 150 -11.27 14.44 -5.84
C GLU A 150 -10.26 13.77 -6.77
N GLN A 151 -8.98 13.93 -6.42
CA GLN A 151 -7.87 13.11 -6.88
C GLN A 151 -7.22 12.47 -5.67
N ASP A 152 -6.63 11.30 -5.83
CA ASP A 152 -5.77 10.73 -4.79
C ASP A 152 -4.46 11.52 -4.72
N ASP A 153 -3.97 11.78 -3.51
CA ASP A 153 -2.77 12.56 -3.23
C ASP A 153 -1.51 11.68 -3.12
N VAL A 154 -1.65 10.48 -2.55
CA VAL A 154 -0.54 9.56 -2.28
C VAL A 154 -0.89 8.14 -2.71
N PHE A 155 0.04 7.46 -3.38
CA PHE A 155 -0.13 6.10 -3.86
C PHE A 155 0.82 5.16 -3.10
N ILE A 156 0.27 4.15 -2.41
CA ILE A 156 1.02 3.09 -1.74
C ILE A 156 0.89 1.82 -2.57
N LEU A 157 2.01 1.34 -3.09
CA LEU A 157 2.08 0.16 -3.92
C LEU A 157 2.61 -1.02 -3.13
N ILE A 158 1.80 -2.08 -3.05
CA ILE A 158 2.20 -3.35 -2.47
C ILE A 158 2.62 -4.25 -3.61
N ALA A 159 3.92 -4.57 -3.66
CA ALA A 159 4.48 -5.54 -4.59
C ALA A 159 4.66 -6.87 -3.85
N PRO A 160 3.65 -7.74 -3.84
CA PRO A 160 3.81 -9.05 -3.24
C PRO A 160 4.90 -9.88 -3.93
N GLN A 161 5.63 -10.67 -3.12
CA GLN A 161 6.86 -11.33 -3.53
C GLN A 161 6.73 -12.37 -4.65
N SER A 162 7.78 -12.37 -5.47
CA SER A 162 8.28 -13.38 -6.44
C SER A 162 7.23 -14.16 -7.25
N MET A 163 6.89 -13.64 -8.42
CA MET A 163 6.53 -14.48 -9.56
C MET A 163 7.79 -14.83 -10.35
N ILE A 164 7.97 -16.11 -10.67
CA ILE A 164 9.02 -16.59 -11.58
C ILE A 164 8.46 -16.48 -13.00
N GLY A 165 9.09 -15.67 -13.86
CA GLY A 165 8.73 -15.53 -15.27
C GLY A 165 9.00 -14.13 -15.82
N VAL A 166 9.48 -14.03 -17.06
CA VAL A 166 9.71 -12.75 -17.75
C VAL A 166 8.41 -12.06 -18.18
N ASP A 167 7.34 -12.83 -18.39
CA ASP A 167 6.02 -12.35 -18.86
C ASP A 167 5.03 -12.00 -17.73
N SER A 168 5.47 -12.10 -16.47
CA SER A 168 4.67 -11.82 -15.26
C SER A 168 5.22 -10.61 -14.46
N SER A 169 6.04 -9.78 -15.11
CA SER A 169 6.59 -8.58 -14.51
C SER A 169 5.56 -7.45 -14.43
N ILE A 170 5.44 -6.84 -13.25
CA ILE A 170 4.61 -5.64 -13.06
C ILE A 170 5.21 -4.37 -13.64
N ILE A 171 6.42 -4.43 -14.21
CA ILE A 171 7.17 -3.23 -14.59
C ILE A 171 6.42 -2.35 -15.59
N GLY A 172 5.69 -2.94 -16.54
CA GLY A 172 4.87 -2.21 -17.51
C GLY A 172 3.75 -1.44 -16.82
N PRO A 173 2.80 -2.13 -16.15
CA PRO A 173 1.72 -1.48 -15.40
C PRO A 173 2.21 -0.50 -14.33
N LEU A 174 3.35 -0.78 -13.68
CA LEU A 174 3.98 0.10 -12.70
C LEU A 174 4.51 1.39 -13.34
N SER A 175 5.14 1.29 -14.51
CA SER A 175 5.63 2.46 -15.25
C SER A 175 4.47 3.33 -15.71
N GLU A 176 3.45 2.72 -16.32
CA GLU A 176 2.24 3.42 -16.77
C GLU A 176 1.53 4.12 -15.60
N MET A 177 1.42 3.45 -14.45
CA MET A 177 0.88 4.05 -13.24
C MET A 177 1.74 5.21 -12.76
N ALA A 178 3.07 5.07 -12.71
CA ALA A 178 3.96 6.15 -12.29
C ALA A 178 3.86 7.39 -13.20
N ASP A 179 3.66 7.19 -14.50
CA ASP A 179 3.46 8.28 -15.45
C ASP A 179 2.08 8.94 -15.25
N ALA A 180 1.03 8.16 -15.02
CA ALA A 180 -0.32 8.67 -14.73
C ALA A 180 -0.41 9.39 -13.38
N VAL A 181 0.37 8.96 -12.39
CA VAL A 181 0.46 9.59 -11.06
C VAL A 181 1.08 10.99 -11.14
N GLY A 182 2.02 11.22 -12.08
CA GLY A 182 2.68 12.51 -12.26
C GLY A 182 3.62 12.84 -11.09
N ASP A 183 3.50 14.04 -10.53
CA ASP A 183 4.37 14.54 -9.44
C ASP A 183 3.93 14.08 -8.04
N ARG A 184 2.81 13.37 -7.93
CA ARG A 184 2.28 12.90 -6.64
C ARG A 184 3.15 11.77 -6.07
N PRO A 185 3.28 11.68 -4.74
CA PRO A 185 4.03 10.62 -4.08
C PRO A 185 3.54 9.21 -4.46
N ILE A 186 4.49 8.37 -4.86
CA ILE A 186 4.31 6.93 -5.11
C ILE A 186 5.31 6.16 -4.26
N ILE A 187 4.80 5.31 -3.38
CA ILE A 187 5.58 4.62 -2.35
C ILE A 187 5.48 3.12 -2.59
N LEU A 188 6.59 2.52 -3.02
CA LEU A 188 6.71 1.07 -3.15
C LEU A 188 7.08 0.45 -1.80
N ILE A 189 6.31 -0.54 -1.38
CA ILE A 189 6.62 -1.36 -0.21
C ILE A 189 7.09 -2.73 -0.71
N ASN A 190 8.36 -3.02 -0.41
CA ASN A 190 9.06 -4.23 -0.85
C ASN A 190 9.89 -4.85 0.28
#